data_AF-A0A087GV83-F1
#
_entry.id   AF-A0A087GV83-F1
#
_cell.length_a   1.000
_cell.length_b   1.000
_cell.length_c   1.000
_cell.angle_alpha   90.00
_cell.angle_beta   90.00
_cell.angle_gamma   90.00
#
_symmetry.space_group_name_H-M   'P 1'
#
loop_
_entity.id
_entity.type
_entity.pdbx_description
1 polymer ?
#
loop_
_entity_poly.entity_id
_entity_poly.type
_entity_poly.pdbx_seq_one_letter_code
_entity_poly.pdbx_strand_id
1 'polypeptide(L)'
;MATASFTCSLFFSPLTKPSSTLLNPNHLLRSTYGARSFAIKSMAVQTSDESVMSIDNLRGFVDLNVGKWTGSFHQFDGNGNLLHKIDTRLSATSYGEDELISLNQSLYIKQPTSATSVAEEEEEEQEWVEYKIKETNMFTVDKYQQIGFFPKERAFSLRYQTAGMLDTTLRQGVLGEDDTGEESPRFLKLPSRRPSLVCENCLYSKEMDRRARAFHIMDPKGVLEMLIVFLEERGVENLTHPVLDNSQDDGERITPFLGTWKGRSVTKRSGVYGATLSEADIVAVLEMNDKGQVVQDISSTSDEKNVTTNVNWVGKMSNNLVTFQEGYQMTLLPGGMYMGCPCDVSKSVAELKSFHLEFCWLESSVSRQRLVRTYDHEGMAVSSTYFSEMKV
;
A
#
# COMPACT_ATOMS: atom_id res chain seq x y z
N MET A 1 11.85 36.63 -0.46
CA MET A 1 10.48 36.66 -1.03
C MET A 1 9.86 35.32 -0.73
N ALA A 2 8.81 35.30 0.10
CA ALA A 2 8.28 34.11 0.73
C ALA A 2 7.33 33.36 -0.21
N THR A 3 7.61 32.07 -0.42
CA THR A 3 6.76 31.12 -1.17
C THR A 3 5.79 30.43 -0.21
N ALA A 4 4.50 30.61 -0.46
CA ALA A 4 3.43 30.02 0.32
C ALA A 4 3.17 28.57 -0.12
N SER A 5 3.26 27.64 0.83
CA SER A 5 2.80 26.26 0.68
C SER A 5 1.37 26.19 1.19
N PHE A 6 0.40 25.98 0.30
CA PHE A 6 -1.02 25.84 0.68
C PHE A 6 -1.40 24.36 0.70
N THR A 7 -1.52 23.82 1.90
CA THR A 7 -2.22 22.57 2.17
C THR A 7 -3.70 22.87 2.40
N CYS A 8 -4.59 22.04 1.86
CA CYS A 8 -6.03 22.13 2.10
C CYS A 8 -6.34 21.63 3.52
N SER A 9 -6.09 22.47 4.52
CA SER A 9 -6.47 22.24 5.91
C SER A 9 -7.93 22.68 6.12
N LEU A 10 -8.81 21.73 6.42
CA LEU A 10 -10.13 22.03 6.96
C LEU A 10 -9.97 22.69 8.34
N PHE A 11 -10.47 23.92 8.49
CA PHE A 11 -10.50 24.66 9.74
C PHE A 11 -11.42 23.96 10.76
N PHE A 12 -10.85 23.51 11.88
CA PHE A 12 -11.59 23.28 13.12
C PHE A 12 -11.34 24.46 14.07
N SER A 13 -12.42 25.15 14.44
CA SER A 13 -12.40 26.25 15.42
C SER A 13 -12.10 25.72 16.84
N PRO A 14 -11.22 26.37 17.63
CA PRO A 14 -10.91 25.91 18.98
C PRO A 14 -11.99 26.37 19.97
N LEU A 15 -12.60 25.41 20.68
CA LEU A 15 -13.46 25.70 21.82
C LEU A 15 -12.60 26.07 23.04
N THR A 16 -12.88 27.24 23.59
CA THR A 16 -12.26 27.87 24.76
C THR A 16 -12.29 27.01 26.03
N LYS A 17 -11.14 26.91 26.71
CA LYS A 17 -11.01 26.42 28.10
C LYS A 17 -11.82 27.28 29.08
N PRO A 18 -12.18 26.72 30.25
CA PRO A 18 -11.99 27.47 31.48
C PRO A 18 -11.13 26.74 32.52
N SER A 19 -10.57 27.59 33.36
CA SER A 19 -9.52 27.41 34.36
C SER A 19 -9.86 26.44 35.49
N SER A 20 -8.84 25.72 35.95
CA SER A 20 -8.81 24.99 37.22
C SER A 20 -8.41 25.91 38.38
N THR A 21 -9.17 25.91 39.48
CA THR A 21 -8.67 26.29 40.80
C THR A 21 -9.28 25.38 41.87
N LEU A 22 -8.41 24.78 42.66
CA LEU A 22 -8.68 23.98 43.86
C LEU A 22 -8.94 24.89 45.07
N LEU A 23 -9.88 24.52 45.96
CA LEU A 23 -9.77 24.60 47.43
C LEU A 23 -11.07 24.14 48.15
N ASN A 24 -10.93 22.99 48.83
CA ASN A 24 -11.45 22.39 50.08
C ASN A 24 -12.49 23.10 51.02
N PRO A 25 -13.00 22.47 52.10
CA PRO A 25 -14.38 21.96 52.23
C PRO A 25 -15.16 22.53 53.45
N ASN A 26 -16.33 21.96 53.73
CA ASN A 26 -17.23 22.10 54.90
C ASN A 26 -18.42 23.04 54.72
N HIS A 27 -19.62 22.46 54.55
CA HIS A 27 -20.76 22.75 55.42
C HIS A 27 -21.81 21.63 55.35
N LEU A 28 -22.28 21.24 56.53
CA LEU A 28 -23.21 20.14 56.81
C LEU A 28 -24.69 20.56 56.67
N LEU A 29 -25.52 19.55 56.35
CA LEU A 29 -26.94 19.35 56.72
C LEU A 29 -28.06 20.06 55.91
N ARG A 30 -28.80 19.29 55.10
CA ARG A 30 -30.06 18.57 55.46
C ARG A 30 -31.11 18.56 54.31
N SER A 31 -31.44 17.35 53.88
CA SER A 31 -32.75 16.80 53.42
C SER A 31 -33.69 17.66 52.56
N THR A 32 -34.02 17.17 51.35
CA THR A 32 -35.41 16.85 50.96
C THR A 32 -35.44 16.02 49.69
N TYR A 33 -36.41 15.10 49.64
CA TYR A 33 -36.66 14.10 48.61
C TYR A 33 -36.93 14.70 47.22
N GLY A 34 -36.35 14.07 46.19
CA GLY A 34 -36.66 14.35 44.78
C GLY A 34 -35.81 13.50 43.86
N ALA A 35 -36.10 12.20 43.76
CA ALA A 35 -35.48 11.32 42.78
C ALA A 35 -35.91 11.75 41.36
N ARG A 36 -35.07 12.56 40.70
CA ARG A 36 -35.08 12.72 39.25
C ARG A 36 -34.01 11.79 38.69
N SER A 37 -34.46 10.69 38.09
CA SER A 37 -33.64 9.86 37.23
C SER A 37 -33.15 10.71 36.06
N PHE A 38 -31.88 11.08 36.08
CA PHE A 38 -31.21 11.51 34.87
C PHE A 38 -31.05 10.27 34.01
N ALA A 39 -31.91 10.15 32.99
CA ALA A 39 -31.66 9.25 31.89
C ALA A 39 -30.33 9.69 31.27
N ILE A 40 -29.27 8.92 31.54
CA ILE A 40 -28.12 8.85 30.64
C ILE A 40 -28.75 8.45 29.31
N LYS A 41 -28.88 9.41 28.40
CA LYS A 41 -29.10 9.10 26.99
C LYS A 41 -27.88 8.28 26.57
N SER A 42 -28.02 6.97 26.68
CA SER A 42 -27.38 6.02 25.79
C SER A 42 -27.44 6.65 24.41
N MET A 43 -26.28 6.87 23.80
CA MET A 43 -26.18 7.12 22.36
C MET A 43 -26.62 5.83 21.68
N ALA A 44 -27.92 5.62 21.66
CA ALA A 44 -28.55 4.49 21.03
C ALA A 44 -28.65 4.79 19.53
N VAL A 45 -28.09 3.86 18.76
CA VAL A 45 -28.35 3.58 17.34
C VAL A 45 -27.62 4.48 16.33
N GLN A 46 -26.34 4.18 16.11
CA GLN A 46 -25.64 4.39 14.84
C GLN A 46 -24.87 3.09 14.52
N THR A 47 -25.53 1.96 14.24
CA THR A 47 -24.75 0.69 14.13
C THR A 47 -25.30 -0.46 13.29
N SER A 48 -26.53 -0.48 12.76
CA SER A 48 -26.95 -1.61 11.89
C SER A 48 -26.35 -1.50 10.50
N ASP A 49 -26.49 -0.36 9.85
CA ASP A 49 -26.19 -0.25 8.42
C ASP A 49 -24.67 -0.17 8.19
N GLU A 50 -23.93 0.52 9.07
CA GLU A 50 -22.47 0.59 9.02
C GLU A 50 -21.81 -0.77 9.30
N SER A 51 -22.38 -1.59 10.20
CA SER A 51 -21.86 -2.93 10.48
C SER A 51 -22.13 -3.88 9.32
N VAL A 52 -23.33 -3.84 8.73
CA VAL A 52 -23.67 -4.62 7.52
C VAL A 52 -22.73 -4.26 6.36
N MET A 53 -22.53 -2.97 6.08
CA MET A 53 -21.59 -2.54 5.03
C MET A 53 -20.16 -2.99 5.29
N SER A 54 -19.72 -3.00 6.55
CA SER A 54 -18.38 -3.48 6.93
C SER A 54 -18.24 -4.98 6.68
N ILE A 55 -19.26 -5.77 7.01
CA ILE A 55 -19.29 -7.22 6.75
C ILE A 55 -19.27 -7.49 5.24
N ASP A 56 -20.07 -6.78 4.45
CA ASP A 56 -20.11 -6.93 3.00
C ASP A 56 -18.77 -6.56 2.35
N ASN A 57 -18.14 -5.47 2.79
CA ASN A 57 -16.81 -5.07 2.31
C ASN A 57 -15.74 -6.10 2.70
N LEU A 58 -15.78 -6.63 3.92
CA LEU A 58 -14.85 -7.67 4.35
C LEU A 58 -15.03 -8.93 3.50
N ARG A 59 -16.27 -9.40 3.30
CA ARG A 59 -16.58 -10.54 2.42
C ARG A 59 -16.06 -10.27 1.00
N GLY A 60 -16.33 -9.09 0.44
CA GLY A 60 -15.82 -8.72 -0.89
C GLY A 60 -14.30 -8.72 -0.98
N PHE A 61 -13.59 -8.29 0.07
CA PHE A 61 -12.14 -8.35 0.14
C PHE A 61 -11.64 -9.80 0.23
N VAL A 62 -12.28 -10.64 1.05
CA VAL A 62 -11.96 -12.07 1.19
C VAL A 62 -12.16 -12.77 -0.15
N ASP A 63 -13.33 -12.62 -0.78
CA ASP A 63 -13.69 -13.26 -2.05
C ASP A 63 -12.76 -12.84 -3.19
N LEU A 64 -12.33 -11.57 -3.21
CA LEU A 64 -11.36 -11.09 -4.19
C LEU A 64 -10.01 -11.82 -4.06
N ASN A 65 -9.62 -12.22 -2.84
CA ASN A 65 -8.31 -12.82 -2.55
C ASN A 65 -8.30 -14.36 -2.55
N VAL A 66 -9.42 -15.03 -2.29
CA VAL A 66 -9.49 -16.50 -2.26
C VAL A 66 -9.05 -17.09 -3.61
N GLY A 67 -8.33 -18.22 -3.53
CA GLY A 67 -7.84 -18.97 -4.67
C GLY A 67 -6.39 -19.40 -4.53
N LYS A 68 -5.91 -20.15 -5.53
CA LYS A 68 -4.50 -20.49 -5.71
C LYS A 68 -3.87 -19.49 -6.67
N TRP A 69 -2.82 -18.82 -6.21
CA TRP A 69 -2.10 -17.79 -6.93
C TRP A 69 -0.69 -18.30 -7.23
N THR A 70 -0.33 -18.39 -8.50
CA THR A 70 1.05 -18.69 -8.92
C THR A 70 1.72 -17.37 -9.27
N GLY A 71 2.87 -17.08 -8.68
CA GLY A 71 3.45 -15.74 -8.73
C GLY A 71 4.96 -15.68 -8.70
N SER A 72 5.48 -14.52 -9.08
CA SER A 72 6.90 -14.20 -8.97
C SER A 72 7.09 -13.03 -8.00
N PHE A 73 7.90 -13.25 -6.97
CA PHE A 73 8.40 -12.23 -6.07
C PHE A 73 9.60 -11.52 -6.70
N HIS A 74 9.60 -10.19 -6.69
CA HIS A 74 10.70 -9.37 -7.20
C HIS A 74 11.14 -8.39 -6.13
N GLN A 75 12.42 -8.39 -5.81
CA GLN A 75 13.04 -7.40 -4.94
C GLN A 75 13.79 -6.36 -5.78
N PHE A 76 13.51 -5.08 -5.56
CA PHE A 76 14.21 -3.96 -6.19
C PHE A 76 14.86 -3.04 -5.15
N ASP A 77 15.97 -2.41 -5.55
CA ASP A 77 16.51 -1.26 -4.84
C ASP A 77 15.77 0.05 -5.19
N GLY A 78 16.15 1.16 -4.56
CA GLY A 78 15.56 2.48 -4.83
C GLY A 78 15.81 3.03 -6.25
N ASN A 79 16.70 2.42 -7.03
CA ASN A 79 16.97 2.77 -8.42
C ASN A 79 16.31 1.78 -9.41
N GLY A 80 15.44 0.88 -8.93
CA GLY A 80 14.71 -0.06 -9.75
C GLY A 80 15.58 -1.19 -10.31
N ASN A 81 16.74 -1.46 -9.72
CA ASN A 81 17.57 -2.61 -10.07
C ASN A 81 16.97 -3.86 -9.43
N LEU A 82 16.74 -4.90 -10.22
CA LEU A 82 16.27 -6.19 -9.74
C LEU A 82 17.42 -6.88 -8.97
N LEU A 83 17.21 -7.13 -7.68
CA LEU A 83 18.16 -7.84 -6.82
C LEU A 83 17.90 -9.35 -6.84
N HIS A 84 16.64 -9.75 -6.66
CA HIS A 84 16.23 -11.15 -6.64
C HIS A 84 14.85 -11.33 -7.28
N LYS A 85 14.69 -12.44 -8.02
CA LYS A 85 13.40 -12.97 -8.45
C LYS A 85 13.23 -14.36 -7.84
N ILE A 86 12.13 -14.59 -7.14
CA ILE A 86 11.85 -15.84 -6.44
C ILE A 86 10.47 -16.34 -6.88
N ASP A 87 10.38 -17.59 -7.29
CA ASP A 87 9.11 -18.23 -7.62
C ASP A 87 8.30 -18.48 -6.33
N THR A 88 7.02 -18.16 -6.36
CA THR A 88 6.12 -18.24 -5.20
C THR A 88 4.76 -18.81 -5.59
N ARG A 89 4.11 -19.49 -4.65
CA ARG A 89 2.69 -19.86 -4.74
C ARG A 89 1.99 -19.35 -3.50
N LEU A 90 0.76 -18.87 -3.62
CA LEU A 90 -0.03 -18.40 -2.50
C LEU A 90 -1.40 -19.07 -2.53
N SER A 91 -1.70 -19.83 -1.49
CA SER A 91 -3.01 -20.43 -1.27
C SER A 91 -3.80 -19.55 -0.30
N ALA A 92 -4.94 -19.05 -0.72
CA ALA A 92 -5.81 -18.19 0.07
C ALA A 92 -7.20 -18.83 0.21
N THR A 93 -7.65 -19.00 1.44
CA THR A 93 -8.91 -19.64 1.80
C THR A 93 -9.67 -18.83 2.83
N SER A 94 -11.00 -18.89 2.81
CA SER A 94 -11.85 -18.29 3.83
C SER A 94 -12.28 -19.30 4.89
N TYR A 95 -12.53 -18.80 6.10
CA TYR A 95 -13.15 -19.55 7.19
C TYR A 95 -14.16 -18.66 7.91
N GLY A 96 -15.20 -19.26 8.50
CA GLY A 96 -16.27 -18.53 9.17
C GLY A 96 -17.23 -17.80 8.22
N GLU A 97 -18.24 -17.16 8.79
CA GLU A 97 -19.28 -16.42 8.06
C GLU A 97 -19.53 -15.06 8.73
N ASP A 98 -20.13 -14.15 7.96
CA ASP A 98 -20.53 -12.80 8.39
C ASP A 98 -19.41 -12.04 9.12
N GLU A 99 -19.63 -11.59 10.35
CA GLU A 99 -18.64 -10.82 11.13
C GLU A 99 -17.41 -11.63 11.56
N LEU A 100 -17.52 -12.96 11.52
CA LEU A 100 -16.45 -13.89 11.87
C LEU A 100 -15.70 -14.42 10.64
N ILE A 101 -16.02 -13.93 9.44
CA ILE A 101 -15.28 -14.30 8.24
C ILE A 101 -13.81 -13.89 8.39
N SER A 102 -12.93 -14.82 8.07
CA SER A 102 -11.49 -14.59 8.03
C SER A 102 -10.85 -15.16 6.77
N LEU A 103 -9.74 -14.55 6.39
CA LEU A 103 -8.88 -14.94 5.28
C LEU A 103 -7.60 -15.53 5.86
N ASN A 104 -7.40 -16.82 5.59
CA ASN A 104 -6.19 -17.55 5.89
C ASN A 104 -5.37 -17.74 4.62
N GLN A 105 -4.06 -17.46 4.69
CA GLN A 105 -3.20 -17.49 3.52
C GLN A 105 -1.87 -18.17 3.85
N SER A 106 -1.46 -19.11 3.00
CA SER A 106 -0.16 -19.79 3.05
C SER A 106 0.65 -19.41 1.82
N LEU A 107 1.83 -18.82 2.03
CA LEU A 107 2.79 -18.49 0.99
C LEU A 107 3.83 -19.62 0.91
N TYR A 108 3.94 -20.26 -0.24
CA TYR A 108 4.95 -21.25 -0.55
C TYR A 108 6.08 -20.58 -1.33
N ILE A 109 7.31 -20.73 -0.85
CA ILE A 109 8.50 -20.11 -1.41
C ILE A 109 9.36 -21.22 -2.00
N LYS A 110 9.73 -21.09 -3.27
CA LYS A 110 10.61 -22.05 -3.92
C LYS A 110 12.05 -21.88 -3.40
N GLN A 111 12.67 -22.97 -2.97
CA GLN A 111 14.05 -22.96 -2.53
C GLN A 111 15.03 -23.11 -3.72
N PRO A 112 16.26 -22.57 -3.61
CA PRO A 112 17.32 -22.84 -4.59
C PRO A 112 17.71 -24.33 -4.53
N THR A 113 18.14 -24.90 -5.66
CA THR A 113 18.63 -26.28 -5.71
C THR A 113 19.96 -26.41 -4.95
N SER A 114 20.06 -27.41 -4.07
CA SER A 114 21.24 -27.68 -3.26
C SER A 114 22.44 -28.08 -4.12
N ALA A 115 23.59 -27.43 -3.96
CA ALA A 115 24.82 -27.72 -4.72
C ALA A 115 25.49 -29.06 -4.34
N THR A 116 24.93 -29.80 -3.38
CA THR A 116 25.49 -31.02 -2.78
C THR A 116 24.82 -32.31 -3.26
N SER A 117 23.85 -32.27 -4.18
CA SER A 117 23.26 -33.50 -4.73
C SER A 117 24.21 -34.19 -5.71
N VAL A 118 24.97 -35.15 -5.19
CA VAL A 118 25.68 -36.16 -5.96
C VAL A 118 24.78 -37.39 -6.05
N ALA A 119 23.75 -37.36 -6.88
CA ALA A 119 23.01 -38.56 -7.28
C ALA A 119 22.19 -38.31 -8.57
N GLU A 120 22.65 -38.97 -9.63
CA GLU A 120 21.92 -39.54 -10.77
C GLU A 120 20.50 -39.00 -11.08
N GLU A 121 20.39 -38.28 -12.20
CA GLU A 121 19.26 -38.12 -13.16
C GLU A 121 17.84 -38.63 -12.78
N GLU A 122 17.36 -38.39 -11.58
CA GLU A 122 15.93 -38.42 -11.25
C GLU A 122 15.48 -37.00 -10.93
N GLU A 123 14.37 -36.56 -11.54
CA GLU A 123 13.81 -35.22 -11.42
C GLU A 123 13.63 -34.83 -9.94
N GLU A 124 14.59 -34.09 -9.36
CA GLU A 124 14.49 -33.58 -7.99
C GLU A 124 13.15 -32.86 -7.82
N GLU A 125 12.27 -33.39 -6.98
CA GLU A 125 11.03 -32.71 -6.60
C GLU A 125 11.41 -31.35 -6.02
N GLN A 126 10.99 -30.27 -6.68
CA GLN A 126 11.33 -28.92 -6.26
C GLN A 126 10.86 -28.68 -4.81
N GLU A 127 11.78 -28.31 -3.93
CA GLU A 127 11.45 -28.04 -2.53
C GLU A 127 10.77 -26.67 -2.36
N TRP A 128 9.65 -26.69 -1.65
CA TRP A 128 8.85 -25.51 -1.31
C TRP A 128 8.70 -25.43 0.20
N VAL A 129 8.99 -24.25 0.76
CA VAL A 129 8.76 -23.99 2.19
C VAL A 129 7.51 -23.15 2.39
N GLU A 130 6.68 -23.53 3.38
CA GLU A 130 5.45 -22.82 3.74
C GLU A 130 5.73 -21.71 4.76
N TYR A 131 5.27 -20.49 4.45
CA TYR A 131 5.10 -19.39 5.39
C TYR A 131 3.61 -19.12 5.63
N LYS A 132 3.16 -19.26 6.88
CA LYS A 132 1.79 -18.96 7.28
C LYS A 132 1.63 -17.45 7.52
N ILE A 133 0.91 -16.78 6.63
CA ILE A 133 0.63 -15.34 6.77
C ILE A 133 -0.36 -15.16 7.94
N LYS A 134 -0.19 -14.07 8.69
CA LYS A 134 -1.12 -13.70 9.76
C LYS A 134 -2.55 -13.64 9.24
N GLU A 135 -3.46 -14.29 9.95
CA GLU A 135 -4.89 -14.30 9.65
C GLU A 135 -5.42 -12.87 9.51
N THR A 136 -6.25 -12.66 8.49
CA THR A 136 -6.92 -11.38 8.23
C THR A 136 -8.42 -11.52 8.48
N ASN A 137 -8.94 -10.82 9.47
CA ASN A 137 -10.34 -10.77 9.87
C ASN A 137 -10.78 -9.32 10.15
N MET A 138 -12.06 -9.12 10.48
CA MET A 138 -12.69 -7.82 10.78
C MET A 138 -11.85 -6.94 11.71
N PHE A 139 -11.27 -7.52 12.76
CA PHE A 139 -10.47 -6.77 13.72
C PHE A 139 -9.13 -6.32 13.11
N THR A 140 -8.42 -7.23 12.43
CA THR A 140 -7.11 -6.92 11.86
C THR A 140 -7.18 -5.91 10.72
N VAL A 141 -8.18 -6.01 9.83
CA VAL A 141 -8.32 -5.10 8.69
C VAL A 141 -8.52 -3.66 9.12
N ASP A 142 -9.26 -3.45 10.21
CA ASP A 142 -9.56 -2.12 10.74
C ASP A 142 -8.45 -1.61 11.66
N LYS A 143 -8.05 -2.42 12.66
CA LYS A 143 -7.14 -1.96 13.73
C LYS A 143 -5.67 -2.04 13.37
N TYR A 144 -5.24 -3.02 12.57
CA TYR A 144 -3.82 -3.23 12.30
C TYR A 144 -3.42 -2.85 10.89
N GLN A 145 -4.22 -3.21 9.89
CA GLN A 145 -3.88 -3.00 8.49
C GLN A 145 -4.43 -1.68 7.94
N GLN A 146 -5.41 -1.06 8.62
CA GLN A 146 -6.11 0.15 8.19
C GLN A 146 -6.59 0.08 6.73
N ILE A 147 -7.18 -1.04 6.31
CA ILE A 147 -7.46 -1.36 4.90
C ILE A 147 -8.05 -0.17 4.10
N GLY A 148 -7.53 0.07 2.90
CA GLY A 148 -8.19 0.91 1.90
C GLY A 148 -8.72 0.02 0.79
N PHE A 149 -10.01 -0.34 0.79
CA PHE A 149 -10.58 -1.30 -0.14
C PHE A 149 -11.50 -0.66 -1.18
N PHE A 150 -11.34 -1.08 -2.44
CA PHE A 150 -12.13 -0.62 -3.59
C PHE A 150 -12.83 -1.82 -4.23
N PRO A 151 -14.07 -2.16 -3.81
CA PRO A 151 -14.75 -3.36 -4.28
C PRO A 151 -14.98 -3.36 -5.79
N LYS A 152 -15.40 -2.22 -6.36
CA LYS A 152 -15.75 -2.10 -7.78
C LYS A 152 -14.50 -2.05 -8.67
N GLU A 153 -13.48 -1.34 -8.20
CA GLU A 153 -12.23 -1.11 -8.92
C GLU A 153 -11.24 -2.27 -8.75
N ARG A 154 -11.54 -3.23 -7.85
CA ARG A 154 -10.70 -4.40 -7.52
C ARG A 154 -9.29 -3.97 -7.12
N ALA A 155 -9.17 -3.06 -6.15
CA ALA A 155 -7.89 -2.59 -5.64
C ALA A 155 -7.90 -2.51 -4.12
N PHE A 156 -6.73 -2.65 -3.49
CA PHE A 156 -6.63 -2.46 -2.03
C PHE A 156 -5.25 -2.01 -1.55
N SER A 157 -5.21 -1.37 -0.39
CA SER A 157 -3.97 -1.04 0.33
C SER A 157 -4.01 -1.57 1.75
N LEU A 158 -2.89 -2.12 2.23
CA LEU A 158 -2.74 -2.66 3.60
C LEU A 158 -1.46 -2.16 4.26
N ARG A 159 -1.51 -1.97 5.57
CA ARG A 159 -0.33 -1.78 6.42
C ARG A 159 0.12 -3.12 7.00
N TYR A 160 1.43 -3.33 7.01
CA TYR A 160 2.05 -4.41 7.78
C TYR A 160 2.81 -3.83 8.96
N GLN A 161 2.71 -4.51 10.12
CA GLN A 161 3.44 -4.11 11.34
C GLN A 161 4.94 -4.38 11.22
N THR A 162 5.33 -5.37 10.41
CA THR A 162 6.71 -5.85 10.23
C THR A 162 6.89 -6.36 8.81
N ALA A 163 8.12 -6.36 8.29
CA ALA A 163 8.46 -6.97 7.01
C ALA A 163 8.81 -8.47 7.10
N GLY A 164 8.44 -9.16 8.19
CA GLY A 164 8.90 -10.53 8.48
C GLY A 164 8.55 -11.57 7.41
N MET A 165 7.38 -11.49 6.78
CA MET A 165 7.01 -12.36 5.66
C MET A 165 7.94 -12.17 4.46
N LEU A 166 8.35 -10.93 4.20
CA LEU A 166 9.23 -10.56 3.09
C LEU A 166 10.69 -10.97 3.40
N ASP A 167 11.11 -10.84 4.65
CA ASP A 167 12.39 -11.37 5.15
C ASP A 167 12.50 -12.89 4.95
N THR A 168 11.49 -13.65 5.39
CA THR A 168 11.47 -15.11 5.21
C THR A 168 11.45 -15.50 3.74
N THR A 169 10.70 -14.78 2.90
CA THR A 169 10.69 -15.01 1.44
C THR A 169 12.08 -14.88 0.85
N LEU A 170 12.83 -13.83 1.21
CA LEU A 170 14.21 -13.62 0.75
C LEU A 170 15.17 -14.68 1.27
N ARG A 171 15.10 -15.00 2.56
CA ARG A 171 15.96 -16.03 3.17
C ARG A 171 15.77 -17.37 2.51
N GLN A 172 14.53 -17.84 2.46
CA GLN A 172 14.23 -19.17 1.94
C GLN A 172 14.44 -19.27 0.42
N GLY A 173 14.07 -18.24 -0.33
CA GLY A 173 14.20 -18.27 -1.79
C GLY A 173 15.61 -17.99 -2.32
N VAL A 174 16.54 -17.50 -1.48
CA VAL A 174 17.93 -17.22 -1.90
C VAL A 174 18.94 -18.10 -1.19
N LEU A 175 18.75 -18.40 0.10
CA LEU A 175 19.69 -19.17 0.92
C LEU A 175 19.29 -20.64 1.05
N GLY A 176 18.00 -20.97 0.92
CA GLY A 176 17.50 -22.34 1.08
C GLY A 176 17.53 -22.83 2.53
N GLU A 177 17.66 -24.15 2.70
CA GLU A 177 17.63 -24.85 4.00
C GLU A 177 18.85 -24.58 4.88
N ASP A 178 19.97 -24.18 4.28
CA ASP A 178 21.23 -23.91 4.98
C ASP A 178 21.21 -22.61 5.81
N ASP A 179 20.14 -21.81 5.74
CA ASP A 179 20.02 -20.59 6.53
C ASP A 179 19.77 -20.90 8.01
N THR A 180 20.79 -20.65 8.84
CA THR A 180 20.69 -20.79 10.30
C THR A 180 19.85 -19.68 10.95
N GLY A 181 19.50 -18.62 10.21
CA GLY A 181 18.70 -17.50 10.70
C GLY A 181 19.43 -16.56 11.68
N GLU A 182 20.61 -16.94 12.16
CA GLU A 182 21.37 -16.18 13.16
C GLU A 182 22.24 -15.09 12.53
N GLU A 183 22.79 -15.33 11.33
CA GLU A 183 23.57 -14.35 10.58
C GLU A 183 22.76 -13.69 9.46
N SER A 184 23.10 -12.43 9.14
CA SER A 184 22.57 -11.73 7.97
C SER A 184 23.65 -11.78 6.88
N PRO A 185 23.52 -12.63 5.85
CA PRO A 185 24.56 -12.78 4.84
C PRO A 185 24.79 -11.45 4.13
N ARG A 186 26.07 -11.06 3.98
CA ARG A 186 26.44 -9.73 3.46
C ARG A 186 25.99 -9.48 2.01
N PHE A 187 25.72 -10.54 1.24
CA PHE A 187 25.31 -10.48 -0.15
C PHE A 187 23.78 -10.42 -0.34
N LEU A 188 22.99 -10.62 0.73
CA LEU A 188 21.54 -10.58 0.67
C LEU A 188 21.02 -9.33 1.39
N LYS A 189 20.32 -8.47 0.64
CA LYS A 189 19.67 -7.29 1.21
C LYS A 189 18.37 -7.72 1.91
N LEU A 190 18.43 -7.89 3.22
CA LEU A 190 17.24 -8.14 4.05
C LEU A 190 16.59 -6.84 4.53
N PRO A 191 15.26 -6.83 4.77
CA PRO A 191 14.58 -5.68 5.34
C PRO A 191 15.00 -5.46 6.80
N SER A 192 14.89 -4.22 7.26
CA SER A 192 15.14 -3.86 8.64
C SER A 192 14.22 -4.64 9.59
N ARG A 193 14.74 -5.08 10.74
CA ARG A 193 13.95 -5.80 11.76
C ARG A 193 12.78 -4.98 12.31
N ARG A 194 12.90 -3.64 12.31
CA ARG A 194 11.90 -2.69 12.81
C ARG A 194 11.74 -1.54 11.80
N PRO A 195 11.15 -1.80 10.62
CA PRO A 195 10.93 -0.76 9.64
C PRO A 195 9.96 0.29 10.19
N SER A 196 10.10 1.55 9.78
CA SER A 196 9.17 2.60 10.19
C SER A 196 7.80 2.44 9.52
N LEU A 197 7.80 1.96 8.28
CA LEU A 197 6.59 1.77 7.48
C LEU A 197 6.74 0.58 6.53
N VAL A 198 5.72 -0.28 6.48
CA VAL A 198 5.54 -1.33 5.47
C VAL A 198 4.14 -1.21 4.90
N CYS A 199 4.03 -0.84 3.63
CA CYS A 199 2.76 -0.63 2.95
C CYS A 199 2.67 -1.51 1.71
N GLU A 200 1.57 -2.25 1.59
CA GLU A 200 1.17 -2.94 0.39
C GLU A 200 0.13 -2.11 -0.37
N ASN A 201 0.28 -2.03 -1.69
CA ASN A 201 -0.74 -1.58 -2.63
C ASN A 201 -0.96 -2.68 -3.67
N CYS A 202 -2.20 -3.09 -3.88
CA CYS A 202 -2.58 -4.14 -4.80
C CYS A 202 -3.50 -3.60 -5.90
N LEU A 203 -3.11 -3.84 -7.15
CA LEU A 203 -3.92 -3.57 -8.35
C LEU A 203 -4.20 -4.89 -9.07
N TYR A 204 -5.45 -5.10 -9.49
CA TYR A 204 -5.83 -6.23 -10.33
C TYR A 204 -5.89 -5.79 -11.78
N SER A 205 -5.41 -6.65 -12.68
CA SER A 205 -5.56 -6.42 -14.12
C SER A 205 -7.03 -6.44 -14.51
N LYS A 206 -7.37 -5.61 -15.50
CA LYS A 206 -8.71 -5.59 -16.10
C LYS A 206 -8.88 -6.65 -17.19
N GLU A 207 -7.78 -7.15 -17.74
CA GLU A 207 -7.76 -8.06 -18.89
C GLU A 207 -7.59 -9.52 -18.46
N MET A 208 -6.77 -9.77 -17.44
CA MET A 208 -6.45 -11.11 -16.94
C MET A 208 -6.78 -11.22 -15.46
N ASP A 209 -7.01 -12.45 -14.97
CA ASP A 209 -7.18 -12.69 -13.54
C ASP A 209 -5.83 -12.73 -12.80
N ARG A 210 -5.15 -11.60 -12.90
CA ARG A 210 -3.80 -11.36 -12.40
C ARG A 210 -3.79 -10.11 -11.53
N ARG A 211 -2.89 -10.05 -10.57
CA ARG A 211 -2.68 -8.89 -9.71
C ARG A 211 -1.20 -8.62 -9.49
N ALA A 212 -0.90 -7.36 -9.20
CA ALA A 212 0.40 -6.93 -8.75
C ALA A 212 0.26 -6.37 -7.33
N ARG A 213 1.00 -6.94 -6.37
CA ARG A 213 1.07 -6.50 -4.98
C ARG A 213 2.43 -5.85 -4.72
N ALA A 214 2.42 -4.53 -4.60
CA ALA A 214 3.61 -3.71 -4.48
C ALA A 214 3.83 -3.25 -3.03
N PHE A 215 5.04 -3.45 -2.51
CA PHE A 215 5.42 -3.16 -1.14
C PHE A 215 6.48 -2.06 -1.06
N HIS A 216 6.17 -1.00 -0.32
CA HIS A 216 7.16 -0.02 0.12
C HIS A 216 7.66 -0.42 1.51
N ILE A 217 8.99 -0.46 1.68
CA ILE A 217 9.63 -0.70 2.97
C ILE A 217 10.58 0.46 3.29
N MET A 218 10.24 1.18 4.35
CA MET A 218 11.07 2.26 4.86
C MET A 218 11.88 1.76 6.05
N ASP A 219 13.16 2.11 6.08
CA ASP A 219 14.06 1.85 7.20
C ASP A 219 13.54 2.53 8.50
N PRO A 220 14.15 2.27 9.67
CA PRO A 220 13.72 2.88 10.92
C PRO A 220 13.79 4.42 10.96
N LYS A 221 14.51 5.04 10.01
CA LYS A 221 14.65 6.49 9.88
C LYS A 221 13.70 7.09 8.84
N GLY A 222 12.86 6.27 8.18
CA GLY A 222 11.88 6.74 7.21
C GLY A 222 12.42 6.88 5.79
N VAL A 223 13.59 6.31 5.49
CA VAL A 223 14.17 6.30 4.14
C VAL A 223 13.86 4.96 3.46
N LEU A 224 13.51 5.00 2.16
CA LEU A 224 13.26 3.79 1.39
C LEU A 224 14.47 2.84 1.40
N GLU A 225 14.29 1.60 1.85
CA GLU A 225 15.36 0.59 1.85
C GLU A 225 15.22 -0.46 0.74
N MET A 226 13.99 -0.78 0.32
CA MET A 226 13.71 -1.65 -0.82
C MET A 226 12.24 -1.53 -1.27
N LEU A 227 12.02 -1.96 -2.51
CA LEU A 227 10.69 -2.12 -3.10
C LEU A 227 10.50 -3.60 -3.43
N ILE A 228 9.30 -4.12 -3.21
CA ILE A 228 8.96 -5.50 -3.58
C ILE A 228 7.71 -5.52 -4.45
N VAL A 229 7.69 -6.39 -5.46
CA VAL A 229 6.50 -6.65 -6.28
C VAL A 229 6.25 -8.14 -6.37
N PHE A 230 5.09 -8.58 -5.92
CA PHE A 230 4.54 -9.88 -6.31
C PHE A 230 3.68 -9.69 -7.55
N LEU A 231 4.01 -10.40 -8.63
CA LEU A 231 3.14 -10.52 -9.80
C LEU A 231 2.51 -11.91 -9.79
N GLU A 232 1.20 -11.98 -9.64
CA GLU A 232 0.47 -13.22 -9.31
C GLU A 232 -0.71 -13.43 -10.24
N GLU A 233 -0.85 -14.64 -10.77
CA GLU A 233 -1.99 -15.07 -11.58
C GLU A 233 -2.78 -16.15 -10.85
N ARG A 234 -4.11 -16.02 -10.84
CA ARG A 234 -4.99 -17.00 -10.21
C ARG A 234 -5.32 -18.12 -11.19
N GLY A 235 -5.23 -19.35 -10.73
CA GLY A 235 -5.59 -20.52 -11.53
C GLY A 235 -5.19 -21.84 -10.87
N VAL A 236 -5.13 -22.89 -11.68
CA VAL A 236 -4.77 -24.25 -11.21
C VAL A 236 -3.27 -24.34 -10.93
N GLU A 237 -2.87 -25.23 -10.04
CA GLU A 237 -1.45 -25.58 -9.84
C GLU A 237 -0.81 -25.97 -11.19
N ASN A 238 0.40 -25.49 -11.44
CA ASN A 238 1.21 -25.63 -12.66
C ASN A 238 1.08 -24.52 -13.73
N LEU A 239 0.52 -23.37 -13.40
CA LEU A 239 0.74 -22.18 -14.23
C LEU A 239 2.24 -21.82 -14.28
N THR A 240 2.69 -21.30 -15.42
CA THR A 240 4.02 -20.70 -15.54
C THR A 240 4.09 -19.45 -14.66
N HIS A 241 5.16 -19.30 -13.87
CA HIS A 241 5.34 -18.13 -13.02
C HIS A 241 5.34 -16.84 -13.87
N PRO A 242 4.48 -15.85 -13.55
CA PRO A 242 4.41 -14.59 -14.28
C PRO A 242 5.78 -13.90 -14.35
N VAL A 243 6.11 -13.33 -15.49
CA VAL A 243 7.38 -12.63 -15.70
C VAL A 243 7.07 -11.16 -15.86
N LEU A 244 7.73 -10.31 -15.06
CA LEU A 244 7.83 -8.90 -15.42
C LEU A 244 8.75 -8.82 -16.62
N ASP A 245 8.26 -8.26 -17.72
CA ASP A 245 9.07 -8.13 -18.92
C ASP A 245 10.30 -7.27 -18.59
N ASN A 246 11.45 -7.96 -18.54
CA ASN A 246 12.76 -7.37 -18.41
C ASN A 246 13.37 -7.12 -19.79
N SER A 247 12.57 -7.19 -20.86
CA SER A 247 13.03 -6.88 -22.21
C SER A 247 13.90 -5.63 -22.11
N GLN A 248 15.17 -5.83 -22.44
CA GLN A 248 16.10 -4.77 -22.78
C GLN A 248 15.63 -4.18 -24.12
N ASP A 249 14.34 -3.84 -24.25
CA ASP A 249 13.98 -2.83 -25.21
C ASP A 249 14.73 -1.60 -24.68
N ASP A 250 15.81 -1.22 -25.36
CA ASP A 250 16.78 -0.18 -25.00
C ASP A 250 16.15 1.22 -24.74
N GLY A 251 14.82 1.30 -24.71
CA GLY A 251 14.04 2.47 -24.34
C GLY A 251 14.06 2.73 -22.83
N GLU A 252 14.08 4.01 -22.48
CA GLU A 252 14.01 4.44 -21.09
C GLU A 252 12.67 4.03 -20.47
N ARG A 253 12.69 3.41 -19.28
CA ARG A 253 11.46 2.95 -18.58
C ARG A 253 10.42 4.05 -18.34
N ILE A 254 10.81 5.33 -18.44
CA ILE A 254 9.92 6.47 -18.27
C ILE A 254 9.03 6.70 -19.50
N THR A 255 9.50 6.31 -20.69
CA THR A 255 8.87 6.65 -21.97
C THR A 255 7.39 6.26 -22.04
N PRO A 256 6.96 5.06 -21.59
CA PRO A 256 5.54 4.70 -21.60
C PRO A 256 4.67 5.65 -20.77
N PHE A 257 5.21 6.22 -19.68
CA PHE A 257 4.50 7.11 -18.77
C PHE A 257 4.44 8.57 -19.23
N LEU A 258 5.37 9.01 -20.09
CA LEU A 258 5.38 10.38 -20.60
C LEU A 258 4.12 10.68 -21.44
N GLY A 259 3.64 11.92 -21.37
CA GLY A 259 2.47 12.41 -22.08
C GLY A 259 1.33 12.82 -21.14
N THR A 260 0.15 13.03 -21.73
CA THR A 260 -1.06 13.42 -21.00
C THR A 260 -1.95 12.21 -20.75
N TRP A 261 -2.36 12.04 -19.50
CA TRP A 261 -3.26 11.00 -19.03
C TRP A 261 -4.52 11.65 -18.48
N LYS A 262 -5.68 11.13 -18.86
CA LYS A 262 -6.98 11.61 -18.37
C LYS A 262 -7.79 10.44 -17.82
N GLY A 263 -8.52 10.67 -16.74
CA GLY A 263 -9.24 9.59 -16.09
C GLY A 263 -10.10 10.05 -14.92
N ARG A 264 -10.48 9.09 -14.09
CA ARG A 264 -11.23 9.33 -12.86
C ARG A 264 -10.48 8.78 -11.66
N SER A 265 -10.71 9.41 -10.52
CA SER A 265 -10.23 8.93 -9.23
C SER A 265 -11.36 8.80 -8.21
N VAL A 266 -11.19 7.87 -7.28
CA VAL A 266 -12.08 7.66 -6.14
C VAL A 266 -11.22 7.62 -4.89
N THR A 267 -11.51 8.48 -3.93
CA THR A 267 -10.84 8.50 -2.62
C THR A 267 -11.74 7.88 -1.57
N LYS A 268 -11.24 6.86 -0.88
CA LYS A 268 -11.91 6.21 0.26
C LYS A 268 -11.12 6.40 1.54
N ARG A 269 -11.84 6.63 2.64
CA ARG A 269 -11.25 6.63 3.99
C ARG A 269 -10.71 5.23 4.31
N SER A 270 -9.54 5.16 4.95
CA SER A 270 -9.01 3.91 5.50
C SER A 270 -9.93 3.33 6.59
N GLY A 271 -9.94 2.00 6.69
CA GLY A 271 -10.84 1.24 7.55
C GLY A 271 -11.85 0.44 6.72
N VAL A 272 -12.36 -0.65 7.32
CA VAL A 272 -13.19 -1.66 6.63
C VAL A 272 -14.49 -1.07 6.04
N TYR A 273 -15.04 -0.04 6.68
CA TYR A 273 -16.24 0.65 6.18
C TYR A 273 -15.99 1.34 4.83
N GLY A 274 -14.78 1.86 4.58
CA GLY A 274 -14.38 2.34 3.26
C GLY A 274 -15.22 3.51 2.70
N ALA A 275 -15.62 4.46 3.55
CA ALA A 275 -16.43 5.62 3.16
C ALA A 275 -15.79 6.38 1.98
N THR A 276 -16.55 6.61 0.91
CA THR A 276 -16.11 7.47 -0.19
C THR A 276 -16.05 8.92 0.29
N LEU A 277 -14.89 9.55 0.17
CA LEU A 277 -14.64 10.93 0.58
C LEU A 277 -14.78 11.93 -0.58
N SER A 278 -14.44 11.49 -1.79
CA SER A 278 -14.58 12.27 -3.02
C SER A 278 -14.35 11.41 -4.25
N GLU A 279 -14.97 11.81 -5.35
CA GLU A 279 -14.63 11.40 -6.71
C GLU A 279 -14.22 12.66 -7.50
N ALA A 280 -13.32 12.48 -8.47
CA ALA A 280 -12.81 13.57 -9.28
C ALA A 280 -12.35 13.11 -10.66
N ASP A 281 -12.51 13.98 -11.65
CA ASP A 281 -11.85 13.88 -12.93
C ASP A 281 -10.39 14.32 -12.80
N ILE A 282 -9.49 13.57 -13.42
CA ILE A 282 -8.04 13.73 -13.28
C ILE A 282 -7.41 13.97 -14.64
N VAL A 283 -6.48 14.94 -14.69
CA VAL A 283 -5.56 15.12 -15.81
C VAL A 283 -4.14 15.10 -15.24
N ALA A 284 -3.36 14.09 -15.60
CA ALA A 284 -1.96 13.96 -15.21
C ALA A 284 -1.05 14.09 -16.43
N VAL A 285 -0.17 15.09 -16.43
CA VAL A 285 0.82 15.33 -17.48
C VAL A 285 2.20 15.01 -16.91
N LEU A 286 2.98 14.21 -17.64
CA LEU A 286 4.37 13.92 -17.30
C LEU A 286 5.25 14.16 -18.53
N GLU A 287 6.19 15.07 -18.41
CA GLU A 287 7.10 15.45 -19.49
C GLU A 287 8.55 15.30 -19.04
N MET A 288 9.43 14.97 -19.98
CA MET A 288 10.87 14.96 -19.76
C MET A 288 11.59 15.57 -20.95
N ASN A 289 12.53 16.49 -20.68
CA ASN A 289 13.37 17.06 -21.73
C ASN A 289 14.65 16.24 -21.95
N ASP A 290 15.40 16.63 -22.99
CA ASP A 290 16.69 16.05 -23.39
C ASP A 290 17.79 16.12 -22.32
N LYS A 291 17.62 16.97 -21.30
CA LYS A 291 18.54 17.11 -20.16
C LYS A 291 18.13 16.26 -18.96
N GLY A 292 17.08 15.45 -19.09
CA GLY A 292 16.53 14.61 -18.02
C GLY A 292 15.80 15.41 -16.94
N GLN A 293 15.39 16.65 -17.22
CA GLN A 293 14.50 17.39 -16.32
C GLN A 293 13.07 16.90 -16.54
N VAL A 294 12.40 16.54 -15.45
CA VAL A 294 11.03 16.00 -15.46
C VAL A 294 10.08 17.06 -14.91
N VAL A 295 8.94 17.24 -15.57
CA VAL A 295 7.84 18.09 -15.09
C VAL A 295 6.59 17.22 -14.97
N GLN A 296 5.93 17.30 -13.82
CA GLN A 296 4.69 16.59 -13.55
C GLN A 296 3.61 17.58 -13.13
N ASP A 297 2.49 17.57 -13.85
CA ASP A 297 1.29 18.32 -13.50
C ASP A 297 0.14 17.35 -13.23
N ILE A 298 -0.51 17.48 -12.07
CA ILE A 298 -1.72 16.73 -11.74
C ILE A 298 -2.83 17.73 -11.45
N SER A 299 -3.87 17.69 -12.27
CA SER A 299 -5.13 18.41 -12.07
C SER A 299 -6.20 17.44 -11.57
N SER A 300 -6.96 17.86 -10.56
CA SER A 300 -8.07 17.10 -9.99
C SER A 300 -9.29 18.00 -9.82
N THR A 301 -10.36 17.70 -10.54
CA THR A 301 -11.62 18.45 -10.51
C THR A 301 -12.72 17.58 -9.90
N SER A 302 -13.24 18.01 -8.75
CA SER A 302 -14.39 17.36 -8.09
C SER A 302 -15.65 18.17 -8.37
N ASP A 303 -16.58 17.58 -9.12
CA ASP A 303 -17.87 18.21 -9.47
C ASP A 303 -18.74 18.45 -8.25
N GLU A 304 -18.84 17.46 -7.35
CA GLU A 304 -19.67 17.54 -6.14
C GLU A 304 -19.25 18.70 -5.23
N LYS A 305 -17.93 18.88 -5.07
CA LYS A 305 -17.36 19.93 -4.21
C LYS A 305 -17.12 21.24 -4.96
N ASN A 306 -17.23 21.23 -6.28
CA ASN A 306 -16.92 22.35 -7.17
C ASN A 306 -15.51 22.94 -6.91
N VAL A 307 -14.53 22.04 -6.76
CA VAL A 307 -13.13 22.40 -6.48
C VAL A 307 -12.23 21.77 -7.54
N THR A 308 -11.31 22.57 -8.08
CA THR A 308 -10.20 22.09 -8.91
C THR A 308 -8.88 22.39 -8.22
N THR A 309 -8.04 21.38 -8.04
CA THR A 309 -6.67 21.52 -7.55
C THR A 309 -5.69 21.21 -8.67
N ASN A 310 -4.59 21.96 -8.71
CA ASN A 310 -3.47 21.71 -9.63
C ASN A 310 -2.19 21.63 -8.82
N VAL A 311 -1.42 20.58 -9.03
CA VAL A 311 -0.12 20.36 -8.40
C VAL A 311 0.91 20.23 -9.50
N ASN A 312 1.89 21.13 -9.49
CA ASN A 312 3.03 21.11 -10.41
C ASN A 312 4.28 20.75 -9.62
N TRP A 313 5.04 19.77 -10.08
CA TRP A 313 6.33 19.38 -9.54
C TRP A 313 7.40 19.33 -10.63
N VAL A 314 8.62 19.69 -10.24
CA VAL A 314 9.78 19.66 -11.11
C VAL A 314 10.85 18.79 -10.48
N GLY A 315 11.36 17.84 -11.25
CA GLY A 315 12.36 16.89 -10.81
C GLY A 315 13.46 16.67 -11.83
N LYS A 316 14.36 15.76 -11.49
CA LYS A 316 15.41 15.29 -12.38
C LYS A 316 15.41 13.77 -12.42
N MET A 317 15.50 13.24 -13.63
CA MET A 317 15.71 11.83 -13.90
C MET A 317 17.19 11.48 -13.75
N SER A 318 17.47 10.38 -13.06
CA SER A 318 18.78 9.75 -13.02
C SER A 318 18.60 8.24 -12.97
N ASN A 319 19.10 7.53 -14.00
CA ASN A 319 18.87 6.10 -14.21
C ASN A 319 17.37 5.77 -14.30
N ASN A 320 16.80 5.04 -13.33
CA ASN A 320 15.36 4.76 -13.26
C ASN A 320 14.67 5.50 -12.09
N LEU A 321 15.29 6.53 -11.52
CA LEU A 321 14.77 7.31 -10.40
C LEU A 321 14.52 8.76 -10.82
N VAL A 322 13.29 9.24 -10.66
CA VAL A 322 12.98 10.68 -10.68
C VAL A 322 13.03 11.18 -9.24
N THR A 323 13.76 12.27 -8.99
CA THR A 323 13.74 12.98 -7.71
C THR A 323 13.18 14.38 -7.92
N PHE A 324 12.06 14.68 -7.26
CA PHE A 324 11.40 15.98 -7.28
C PHE A 324 11.96 16.91 -6.21
N GLN A 325 11.96 18.21 -6.47
CA GLN A 325 12.50 19.23 -5.56
C GLN A 325 11.70 19.31 -4.25
N GLU A 326 10.44 18.89 -4.28
CA GLU A 326 9.51 18.84 -3.17
C GLU A 326 9.82 17.71 -2.17
N GLY A 327 10.84 16.90 -2.44
CA GLY A 327 11.23 15.78 -1.57
C GLY A 327 10.41 14.52 -1.81
N TYR A 328 9.85 14.37 -3.00
CA TYR A 328 9.21 13.16 -3.50
C TYR A 328 10.11 12.45 -4.52
N GLN A 329 10.00 11.15 -4.63
CA GLN A 329 10.73 10.36 -5.60
C GLN A 329 9.83 9.27 -6.20
N MET A 330 10.08 8.93 -7.46
CA MET A 330 9.43 7.79 -8.11
C MET A 330 10.47 6.92 -8.81
N THR A 331 10.44 5.63 -8.49
CA THR A 331 11.32 4.60 -9.05
C THR A 331 10.56 3.86 -10.14
N LEU A 332 11.11 3.84 -11.35
CA LEU A 332 10.55 3.17 -12.52
C LEU A 332 11.01 1.71 -12.55
N LEU A 333 10.05 0.81 -12.66
CA LEU A 333 10.25 -0.64 -12.57
C LEU A 333 9.91 -1.32 -13.91
N PRO A 334 10.40 -2.56 -14.13
CA PRO A 334 9.99 -3.38 -15.26
C PRO A 334 8.47 -3.63 -15.30
N GLY A 335 7.96 -4.08 -16.45
CA GLY A 335 6.54 -4.43 -16.61
C GLY A 335 5.57 -3.25 -16.58
N GLY A 336 6.04 -2.05 -16.93
CA GLY A 336 5.18 -0.85 -16.96
C GLY A 336 4.73 -0.41 -15.56
N MET A 337 5.60 -0.55 -14.56
CA MET A 337 5.30 -0.18 -13.18
C MET A 337 6.15 1.00 -12.71
N TYR A 338 5.63 1.79 -11.78
CA TYR A 338 6.46 2.66 -10.95
C TYR A 338 5.93 2.69 -9.53
N MET A 339 6.82 3.02 -8.60
CA MET A 339 6.50 3.18 -7.17
C MET A 339 7.03 4.52 -6.68
N GLY A 340 6.17 5.30 -6.03
CA GLY A 340 6.46 6.65 -5.57
C GLY A 340 6.37 6.79 -4.06
N CYS A 341 7.27 7.56 -3.47
CA CYS A 341 7.29 7.85 -2.04
C CYS A 341 8.07 9.14 -1.73
N PRO A 342 7.96 9.70 -0.50
CA PRO A 342 8.88 10.73 -0.05
C PRO A 342 10.31 10.20 0.01
N CYS A 343 11.29 11.08 -0.21
CA CYS A 343 12.70 10.71 -0.05
C CYS A 343 13.04 10.38 1.41
N ASP A 344 12.36 11.03 2.36
CA ASP A 344 12.54 10.86 3.80
C ASP A 344 11.22 11.16 4.54
N VAL A 345 10.55 10.10 4.99
CA VAL A 345 9.28 10.19 5.72
C VAL A 345 9.45 10.92 7.05
N SER A 346 10.62 10.81 7.70
CA SER A 346 10.85 11.48 8.99
C SER A 346 10.82 13.00 8.86
N LYS A 347 11.21 13.55 7.71
CA LYS A 347 11.07 14.99 7.42
C LYS A 347 9.61 15.40 7.31
N SER A 348 8.78 14.62 6.61
CA SER A 348 7.34 14.90 6.53
C SER A 348 6.70 14.93 7.92
N VAL A 349 7.03 13.94 8.76
CA VAL A 349 6.56 13.86 10.16
C VAL A 349 7.06 15.05 11.00
N ALA A 350 8.36 15.35 10.94
CA ALA A 350 8.97 16.45 11.69
C ALA A 350 8.42 17.83 11.29
N GLU A 351 8.03 18.00 10.03
CA GLU A 351 7.43 19.23 9.50
C GLU A 351 5.89 19.27 9.64
N LEU A 352 5.29 18.28 10.32
CA LEU A 352 3.84 18.16 10.51
C LEU A 352 3.06 18.12 9.19
N LYS A 353 3.63 17.49 8.16
CA LYS A 353 3.05 17.37 6.83
C LYS A 353 2.54 15.96 6.58
N SER A 354 1.36 15.87 5.95
CA SER A 354 0.91 14.66 5.30
C SER A 354 1.86 14.25 4.19
N PHE A 355 1.90 12.95 3.89
CA PHE A 355 2.65 12.38 2.78
C PHE A 355 1.86 11.23 2.15
N HIS A 356 2.34 10.69 1.03
CA HIS A 356 1.68 9.56 0.38
C HIS A 356 2.69 8.61 -0.26
N LEU A 357 2.26 7.37 -0.42
CA LEU A 357 2.93 6.35 -1.23
C LEU A 357 2.09 6.09 -2.48
N GLU A 358 2.72 5.71 -3.58
CA GLU A 358 2.05 5.51 -4.86
C GLU A 358 2.54 4.21 -5.52
N PHE A 359 1.60 3.46 -6.08
CA PHE A 359 1.90 2.36 -6.99
C PHE A 359 1.13 2.57 -8.29
N CYS A 360 1.82 2.51 -9.42
CA CYS A 360 1.23 2.57 -10.75
C CYS A 360 1.57 1.33 -11.54
N TRP A 361 0.60 0.86 -12.32
CA TRP A 361 0.77 -0.23 -13.28
C TRP A 361 0.04 0.10 -14.59
N LEU A 362 0.77 0.07 -15.70
CA LEU A 362 0.23 0.14 -17.05
C LEU A 362 -0.41 -1.21 -17.40
N GLU A 363 -1.70 -1.20 -17.76
CA GLU A 363 -2.35 -2.38 -18.36
C GLU A 363 -1.95 -2.51 -19.84
N SER A 364 -1.78 -1.38 -20.51
CA SER A 364 -1.33 -1.30 -21.91
C SER A 364 -0.58 0.03 -22.15
N SER A 365 -0.09 0.26 -23.37
CA SER A 365 0.59 1.52 -23.73
C SER A 365 -0.30 2.76 -23.61
N VAL A 366 -1.62 2.59 -23.51
CA VAL A 366 -2.63 3.66 -23.45
C VAL A 366 -3.53 3.61 -22.21
N SER A 367 -3.39 2.62 -21.33
CA SER A 367 -4.25 2.45 -20.16
C SER A 367 -3.43 2.14 -18.92
N ARG A 368 -3.75 2.80 -17.80
CA ARG A 368 -3.07 2.56 -16.53
C ARG A 368 -3.98 2.68 -15.32
N GLN A 369 -3.52 2.07 -14.24
CA GLN A 369 -4.12 2.17 -12.92
C GLN A 369 -3.08 2.72 -11.95
N ARG A 370 -3.51 3.56 -11.00
CA ARG A 370 -2.68 4.03 -9.89
C ARG A 370 -3.41 3.83 -8.57
N LEU A 371 -2.66 3.54 -7.53
CA LEU A 371 -3.16 3.47 -6.17
C LEU A 371 -2.26 4.30 -5.27
N VAL A 372 -2.84 5.35 -4.68
CA VAL A 372 -2.16 6.26 -3.77
C VAL A 372 -2.64 5.99 -2.35
N ARG A 373 -1.70 5.82 -1.43
CA ARG A 373 -1.95 5.62 0.00
C ARG A 373 -1.52 6.87 0.76
N THR A 374 -2.46 7.54 1.41
CA THR A 374 -2.21 8.83 2.07
C THR A 374 -2.08 8.69 3.57
N TYR A 375 -1.08 9.35 4.13
CA TYR A 375 -0.74 9.35 5.54
C TYR A 375 -0.87 10.75 6.14
N ASP A 376 -1.29 10.81 7.40
CA ASP A 376 -1.15 12.02 8.20
C ASP A 376 0.30 12.24 8.67
N HIS A 377 0.51 13.30 9.44
CA HIS A 377 1.82 13.66 9.97
C HIS A 377 2.33 12.72 11.08
N GLU A 378 1.53 11.77 11.55
CA GLU A 378 1.94 10.75 12.53
C GLU A 378 2.29 9.42 11.84
N GLY A 379 2.18 9.36 10.50
CA GLY A 379 2.40 8.14 9.74
C GLY A 379 1.23 7.15 9.82
N MET A 380 0.02 7.63 10.17
CA MET A 380 -1.20 6.83 10.13
C MET A 380 -1.88 6.99 8.77
N ALA A 381 -2.26 5.87 8.16
CA ALA A 381 -2.92 5.90 6.86
C ALA A 381 -4.38 6.38 7.00
N VAL A 382 -4.72 7.52 6.41
CA VAL A 382 -6.04 8.16 6.54
C VAL A 382 -6.96 7.87 5.37
N SER A 383 -6.42 7.63 4.18
CA SER A 383 -7.19 7.32 2.98
C SER A 383 -6.38 6.56 1.94
N SER A 384 -7.10 6.07 0.93
CA SER A 384 -6.51 5.59 -0.32
C SER A 384 -7.26 6.20 -1.48
N THR A 385 -6.57 6.41 -2.60
CA THR A 385 -7.14 6.95 -3.83
C THR A 385 -6.78 6.05 -4.99
N TYR A 386 -7.79 5.47 -5.62
CA TYR A 386 -7.65 4.69 -6.84
C TYR A 386 -7.80 5.62 -8.05
N PHE A 387 -7.00 5.37 -9.10
CA PHE A 387 -7.06 6.06 -10.37
C PHE A 387 -7.19 5.05 -11.51
N SER A 388 -8.03 5.37 -12.48
CA SER A 388 -8.10 4.70 -13.79
C SER A 388 -7.97 5.75 -14.88
N GLU A 389 -6.89 5.66 -15.66
CA GLU A 389 -6.51 6.71 -16.61
C GLU A 389 -6.20 6.13 -18.00
N MET A 390 -6.48 6.93 -19.02
CA MET A 390 -6.17 6.66 -20.43
C MET A 390 -5.24 7.73 -20.96
N LYS A 391 -4.27 7.32 -21.78
CA LYS A 391 -3.35 8.22 -22.47
C LYS A 391 -4.08 8.93 -23.63
N VAL A 392 -3.84 10.23 -23.80
CA VAL A 392 -4.46 11.09 -24.82
C VAL A 392 -3.60 11.15 -26.08
#